data_AF-A0A6B3CVE6-F1
#
_entry.id   AF-A0A6B3CVE6-F1
#
_cell.length_a   1.000
_cell.length_b   1.000
_cell.length_c   1.000
_cell.angle_alpha   90.00
_cell.angle_beta   90.00
_cell.angle_gamma   90.00
#
_symmetry.space_group_name_H-M   'P 1'
#
loop_
_entity.id
_entity.type
_entity.pdbx_description
1 polymer ?
#
loop_
_entity_poly.entity_id
_entity_poly.type
_entity_poly.pdbx_seq_one_letter_code
_entity_poly.pdbx_strand_id
1 'polypeptide(L)' 'TVVLDKAGNVLADLVGHGTSYVAAQGGRGGLGNAALASARRKAPGFALLGEPGDLQDIHLELKTVADVALVGYPSAGK' A
#
# COMPACT_ATOMS: atom_id res chain seq x y z
N THR A 1 -1.62 11.66 6.90
CA THR A 1 -0.30 11.01 6.76
C THR A 1 0.06 10.97 5.30
N VAL A 2 1.24 11.42 4.92
CA VAL A 2 1.71 11.34 3.53
C VAL A 2 2.50 10.05 3.34
N VAL A 3 2.24 9.36 2.24
CA VAL A 3 3.00 8.18 1.80
C VAL A 3 3.96 8.60 0.71
N LEU A 4 5.24 8.30 0.86
CA LEU A 4 6.29 8.65 -0.10
C LEU A 4 7.05 7.41 -0.55
N ASP A 5 7.61 7.46 -1.76
CA ASP A 5 8.62 6.50 -2.19
C ASP A 5 10.01 6.82 -1.60
N LYS A 6 10.98 5.93 -1.86
CA LYS A 6 12.38 6.11 -1.44
C LYS A 6 13.05 7.38 -1.98
N ALA A 7 12.58 7.93 -3.09
CA ALA A 7 13.10 9.15 -3.69
C ALA A 7 12.41 10.42 -3.14
N GLY A 8 11.40 10.27 -2.27
CA GLY A 8 10.64 11.38 -1.71
C GLY A 8 9.48 11.84 -2.60
N ASN A 9 9.11 11.09 -3.64
CA ASN A 9 7.91 11.40 -4.41
C ASN A 9 6.67 11.03 -3.60
N VAL A 10 5.67 11.90 -3.59
CA VAL A 10 4.40 11.64 -2.91
C VAL A 10 3.59 10.62 -3.71
N LEU A 11 3.27 9.50 -3.06
CA LEU A 11 2.43 8.44 -3.61
C LEU A 11 0.96 8.63 -3.23
N ALA A 12 0.70 9.08 -1.99
CA ALA A 12 -0.65 9.35 -1.50
C ALA A 12 -0.64 10.33 -0.31
N ASP A 13 -1.76 11.04 -0.10
CA ASP A 13 -2.03 11.77 1.14
C ASP A 13 -3.28 11.19 1.82
N LEU A 14 -3.08 10.58 2.98
CA LEU A 14 -4.12 9.93 3.76
C LEU A 14 -4.75 10.96 4.71
N VAL A 15 -5.83 11.58 4.23
CA VAL A 15 -6.59 12.59 4.95
C VAL A 15 -7.92 12.01 5.43
N GLY A 16 -8.23 12.21 6.71
CA GLY A 16 -9.49 11.75 7.31
C GLY A 16 -9.46 10.28 7.76
N HIS A 17 -10.43 9.94 8.61
CA HIS A 17 -10.58 8.59 9.15
C HIS A 17 -11.05 7.62 8.06
N GLY A 18 -10.48 6.41 8.04
CA GLY A 18 -10.85 5.33 7.10
C GLY A 18 -10.16 5.40 5.74
N THR A 19 -9.37 6.45 5.47
CA THR A 19 -8.63 6.58 4.21
C THR A 19 -7.54 5.51 4.11
N SER A 20 -7.56 4.77 3.00
CA SER A 20 -6.65 3.66 2.73
C SER A 20 -5.94 3.82 1.39
N TYR A 21 -4.70 3.37 1.31
CA TYR A 21 -3.91 3.30 0.08
C TYR A 21 -3.27 1.92 -0.04
N VAL A 22 -3.36 1.31 -1.22
CA VAL A 22 -2.70 0.03 -1.50
C VAL A 22 -1.26 0.32 -1.92
N ALA A 23 -0.33 0.15 -0.98
CA ALA A 23 1.09 0.44 -1.20
C ALA A 23 1.82 -0.61 -2.06
N ALA A 24 1.27 -1.82 -2.14
CA ALA A 24 1.81 -2.92 -2.94
C ALA A 24 0.66 -3.88 -3.28
N GLN A 25 0.50 -4.22 -4.56
CA GLN A 25 -0.52 -5.19 -4.96
C GLN A 25 -0.05 -6.62 -4.74
N GLY A 26 -0.99 -7.49 -4.36
CA GLY A 26 -0.76 -8.93 -4.35
C GLY A 26 -0.52 -9.44 -5.76
N GLY A 27 0.33 -10.47 -5.87
CA GLY A 27 0.59 -11.13 -7.14
C GLY A 27 -0.61 -11.93 -7.63
N ARG A 28 -0.62 -12.25 -8.93
CA ARG A 28 -1.73 -13.00 -9.53
C ARG A 28 -1.70 -14.47 -9.08
N GLY A 29 -2.87 -15.01 -8.78
CA GLY A 29 -3.01 -16.43 -8.46
C GLY A 29 -2.59 -17.32 -9.63
N GLY A 30 -1.96 -18.45 -9.31
CA GLY A 30 -1.63 -19.47 -10.30
C GLY A 30 -2.85 -20.14 -10.90
N LEU A 31 -2.67 -20.84 -12.02
CA LEU A 31 -3.74 -21.61 -12.66
C LEU A 31 -3.62 -23.08 -12.32
N GLY A 32 -4.63 -23.61 -11.64
CA GLY A 32 -4.77 -25.05 -11.42
C GLY A 32 -4.95 -25.80 -12.74
N ASN A 33 -4.67 -27.11 -12.73
CA ASN A 33 -4.75 -27.94 -13.93
C ASN A 33 -6.12 -27.91 -14.63
N ALA A 34 -7.22 -27.81 -13.89
CA ALA A 34 -8.57 -27.71 -14.43
C ALA A 34 -8.75 -26.47 -15.33
N ALA A 35 -8.15 -25.33 -14.95
CA ALA A 35 -8.17 -24.11 -15.75
C ALA A 35 -7.36 -24.23 -17.05
N LEU A 36 -6.49 -25.24 -17.15
CA LEU A 36 -5.64 -25.51 -18.32
C LEU A 36 -6.19 -26.64 -19.21
N ALA A 37 -7.31 -27.25 -18.83
CA ALA A 37 -7.90 -28.34 -19.58
C ALA A 37 -8.44 -27.86 -20.94
N SER A 38 -8.26 -28.68 -21.98
CA SER A 38 -8.79 -28.41 -23.32
C SER A 38 -9.35 -29.69 -23.95
N ALA A 39 -10.02 -29.58 -25.10
CA ALA A 39 -10.55 -30.74 -25.81
C ALA A 39 -9.48 -31.80 -26.13
N ARG A 40 -8.25 -31.37 -26.42
CA ARG A 40 -7.10 -32.25 -26.70
C ARG A 40 -6.37 -32.72 -25.43
N ARG A 41 -6.61 -32.10 -24.28
CA ARG A 41 -5.90 -32.41 -23.02
C ARG A 41 -6.83 -32.23 -21.83
N LYS A 42 -7.56 -33.29 -21.50
CA LYS A 42 -8.62 -33.27 -20.47
C LYS A 42 -8.07 -33.22 -19.04
N ALA A 43 -6.92 -33.83 -18.78
CA ALA A 43 -6.27 -33.85 -17.46
C ALA A 43 -4.81 -33.40 -17.58
N PRO A 44 -4.52 -32.09 -17.59
CA PRO A 44 -3.15 -31.59 -17.55
C PRO A 44 -2.43 -32.05 -16.27
N GLY A 45 -1.20 -32.55 -16.41
CA GLY A 45 -0.35 -33.01 -15.30
C GLY A 45 0.47 -31.90 -14.64
N PHE A 46 0.14 -30.63 -14.91
CA PHE A 46 0.85 -29.47 -14.38
C PHE A 46 -0.12 -28.33 -14.05
N ALA A 47 0.37 -27.38 -13.28
CA ALA A 47 -0.30 -26.12 -12.95
C ALA A 47 0.66 -24.96 -13.24
N LEU A 48 0.12 -23.76 -13.41
CA LEU A 48 0.93 -22.55 -13.45
C LEU A 48 1.04 -21.98 -12.05
N LEU A 49 2.26 -21.60 -11.67
CA LEU A 49 2.51 -20.88 -10.42
C LEU A 49 1.88 -19.48 -10.51
N GLY A 50 1.58 -18.92 -9.34
CA GLY A 50 1.20 -17.52 -9.25
C GLY A 50 2.38 -16.60 -9.55
N GLU A 51 2.07 -15.34 -9.83
CA GLU A 51 3.04 -14.28 -9.96
C GLU A 51 3.36 -13.72 -8.57
N PRO A 52 4.61 -13.29 -8.31
CA PRO A 52 4.92 -12.56 -7.10
C PRO A 52 4.15 -11.23 -7.06
N GLY A 53 3.86 -10.74 -5.86
CA GLY A 53 3.29 -9.40 -5.68
C GLY A 53 4.34 -8.31 -5.76
N ASP A 54 3.86 -7.07 -5.72
CA ASP A 54 4.73 -5.90 -5.66
C ASP A 54 5.52 -5.91 -4.33
N LEU A 55 6.77 -5.45 -4.40
CA LEU A 55 7.61 -5.24 -3.25
C LEU A 55 8.15 -3.82 -3.31
N GLN A 56 7.80 -3.01 -2.32
CA GLN A 56 8.16 -1.60 -2.29
C GLN A 56 8.44 -1.13 -0.86
N ASP A 57 9.53 -0.38 -0.74
CA ASP A 57 9.82 0.38 0.48
C ASP A 57 9.19 1.77 0.37
N ILE A 58 8.48 2.17 1.41
CA ILE A 58 7.78 3.46 1.49
C ILE A 58 8.13 4.18 2.79
N HIS A 59 8.04 5.51 2.77
CA HIS A 59 8.12 6.35 3.95
C HIS A 59 6.74 6.88 4.31
N LEU A 60 6.44 6.92 5.61
CA LEU A 60 5.20 7.48 6.14
C LEU A 60 5.52 8.73 6.95
N GLU A 61 5.01 9.87 6.50
CA GLU A 61 5.21 11.15 7.18
C GLU A 61 3.90 11.64 7.80
N LEU A 62 3.94 11.91 9.10
CA LEU A 62 2.84 12.58 9.77
C LEU A 62 3.01 14.10 9.57
N LYS A 63 2.06 14.71 8.86
CA LYS A 63 1.90 16.17 8.90
C LYS A 63 1.46 16.55 10.30
N THR A 64 2.39 17.04 11.11
CA THR A 64 2.06 17.60 12.42
C THR A 64 1.47 18.99 12.19
N VAL A 65 0.26 19.20 12.70
CA VAL A 65 -0.14 20.53 13.15
C VAL A 65 0.25 20.55 14.61
N ALA A 66 0.92 21.59 15.09
CA ALA A 66 1.18 21.68 16.53
C ALA A 66 -0.17 21.67 17.26
N ASP A 67 -0.52 20.55 17.90
CA ASP A 67 -1.82 20.37 18.57
C ASP A 67 -1.99 21.31 19.78
N VAL A 68 -0.87 21.89 20.25
CA VAL A 68 -0.83 22.81 21.38
C VAL A 68 -0.22 24.13 20.92
N ALA A 69 -1.09 25.12 20.68
CA ALA A 69 -0.70 26.52 20.73
C ALA A 69 -0.91 27.02 22.16
N LEU A 70 0.19 27.29 22.86
CA LEU A 70 0.15 28.00 24.14
C LEU A 70 -0.24 29.47 23.85
N VAL A 71 -1.54 29.78 23.87
CA VAL A 71 -2.03 31.16 23.70
C VAL A 71 -2.01 31.89 25.05
N GLY A 72 -1.51 33.12 25.05
CA GLY A 72 -1.77 34.08 26.12
C GLY A 72 -0.80 35.24 26.16
N TYR A 73 -1.11 36.20 27.01
CA TYR A 73 -0.48 37.51 27.05
C TYR A 73 1.05 37.47 27.19
N PRO A 74 1.75 38.52 26.70
CA PRO A 74 3.16 38.71 27.00
C PRO A 74 3.36 38.61 28.52
N SER A 75 4.38 37.87 28.96
CA SER A 75 4.72 37.60 30.37
C SER A 75 3.99 36.44 31.07
N ALA A 76 3.14 35.64 30.40
CA ALA A 76 2.47 34.49 31.00
C ALA A 76 3.37 33.25 31.25
N GLY A 77 4.70 33.37 31.11
CA GLY A 77 5.64 32.26 31.35
C GLY A 77 5.44 31.07 30.43
N LYS A 78 4.96 31.33 29.21
CA LYS A 78 5.04 30.42 28.07
C LYS A 78 6.38 30.59 27.38
#